data_AF-A0A2J5I413-F1
#
_entry.id   AF-A0A2J5I413-F1
#
_cell.length_a   1.000
_cell.length_b   1.000
_cell.length_c   1.000
_cell.angle_alpha   90.00
_cell.angle_beta   90.00
_cell.angle_gamma   90.00
#
_symmetry.space_group_name_H-M   'P 1'
#
loop_
_entity.id
_entity.type
_entity.pdbx_description
1 polymer ?
#
loop_
_entity_poly.entity_id
_entity_poly.type
_entity_poly.pdbx_seq_one_letter_code
_entity_poly.pdbx_strand_id
1 'polypeptide(L)'
;MGISRDSRHKRSATGAKRAQYRKKRAFEKGRQTSNTRIGSKRIHLVRTRGGNRKFRALRLESGNFSWGSEGISRKTRVIVVAYHPSNNELVRTNTLTKSAVVQIDAAPFRQWYEAHYGQPIGRRRQQKSEVPEEKKSNSVQKKQAARFAESGKVEPAIERQFESGRVYAVIASRPGQSGRVDGYILEGEELAFYQKAIRKRERKKMPASTTKTRLCLLSDTHTTLPVSPANNTNLYRHPLPQADILLHAGDLTKVSRLEEHKSMINLLASAPAELKLVIPGNHDITLDEEYYHRIGHYRHRYRSGHTGASATAGREAFLHDPSVSNDDDKPVDPPQEGPVEDPAVVKALYTDETVRAAGIVYLEEGTHRIRVPSTGATFTVYASPWTPEFCQWAFAYERGAEDRFNPPSPRRKLSEAQPGAKAAFSAPHPVPDFPDVDIVLTHGPPYGVLDRVVPGGFSVGCEDLFRAVERARPLLHVFGHIHEGYGAVRYEWSSRNESMIQCDGEKTLRDRGAFVDASATSGTPLRVGDETLFVNASVCTVDYEGVNAPWVVDLDLPILV
;
A
#
# COMPACT_ATOMS: atom_id res chain seq x y z
N MET A 1 -38.53 10.00 24.23
CA MET A 1 -37.98 11.37 24.04
C MET A 1 -36.56 11.27 23.50
N GLY A 2 -36.24 11.93 22.38
CA GLY A 2 -34.98 11.73 21.66
C GLY A 2 -33.86 12.74 21.99
N ILE A 3 -33.07 13.07 20.96
CA ILE A 3 -32.00 14.07 20.99
C ILE A 3 -32.55 15.41 21.50
N SER A 4 -31.84 16.07 22.43
CA SER A 4 -32.20 17.40 22.93
C SER A 4 -31.14 18.41 22.52
N ARG A 5 -31.60 19.61 22.15
CA ARG A 5 -30.77 20.77 21.80
C ARG A 5 -30.61 21.73 22.98
N ASP A 6 -30.99 21.32 24.18
CA ASP A 6 -30.82 22.14 25.35
C ASP A 6 -29.34 22.25 25.76
N SER A 7 -28.99 23.30 26.47
CA SER A 7 -27.63 23.51 27.00
C SER A 7 -27.46 23.03 28.43
N ARG A 8 -28.55 22.61 29.10
CA ARG A 8 -28.54 22.31 30.53
C ARG A 8 -27.84 21.02 30.89
N HIS A 9 -27.87 20.04 29.98
CA HIS A 9 -27.11 18.80 30.15
C HIS A 9 -25.59 19.03 30.02
N LYS A 10 -25.17 20.14 29.42
CA LYS A 10 -23.76 20.52 29.32
C LYS A 10 -23.31 21.19 30.62
N ARG A 11 -22.01 21.08 30.91
CA ARG A 11 -21.37 21.79 32.02
C ARG A 11 -21.50 23.31 31.84
N SER A 12 -21.44 24.05 32.94
CA SER A 12 -21.29 25.51 32.89
C SER A 12 -19.91 25.89 32.34
N ALA A 13 -19.72 27.17 32.03
CA ALA A 13 -18.42 27.70 31.65
C ALA A 13 -17.35 27.46 32.73
N THR A 14 -17.74 27.47 34.01
CA THR A 14 -16.86 27.14 35.14
C THR A 14 -16.52 25.66 35.26
N GLY A 15 -17.03 24.80 34.37
CA GLY A 15 -16.84 23.34 34.43
C GLY A 15 -17.80 22.62 35.39
N ALA A 16 -18.59 23.34 36.17
CA ALA A 16 -19.53 22.74 37.12
C ALA A 16 -20.60 21.90 36.40
N LYS A 17 -20.89 20.73 36.98
CA LYS A 17 -21.97 19.86 36.52
C LYS A 17 -23.31 20.46 36.96
N ARG A 18 -24.18 20.77 36.00
CA ARG A 18 -25.49 21.35 36.30
C ARG A 18 -26.47 20.29 36.76
N ALA A 19 -27.19 20.59 37.84
CA ALA A 19 -28.26 19.73 38.34
C ALA A 19 -29.44 19.68 37.36
N GLN A 20 -30.12 18.54 37.30
CA GLN A 20 -31.28 18.37 36.46
C GLN A 20 -32.52 18.97 37.13
N TYR A 21 -32.89 20.21 36.76
CA TYR A 21 -34.08 20.86 37.34
C TYR A 21 -35.38 20.59 36.56
N ARG A 22 -35.31 20.13 35.30
CA ARG A 22 -36.50 19.76 34.51
C ARG A 22 -36.24 18.63 33.52
N LYS A 23 -37.30 17.92 33.15
CA LYS A 23 -37.29 16.92 32.07
C LYS A 23 -37.19 17.60 30.70
N LYS A 24 -36.71 16.87 29.69
CA LYS A 24 -36.60 17.34 28.29
C LYS A 24 -37.95 17.86 27.78
N ARG A 25 -37.95 18.95 27.01
CA ARG A 25 -39.17 19.53 26.41
C ARG A 25 -39.21 19.36 24.90
N ALA A 26 -40.42 19.20 24.35
CA ALA A 26 -40.60 18.92 22.92
C ALA A 26 -40.13 20.06 22.00
N PHE A 27 -40.13 21.31 22.46
CA PHE A 27 -39.66 22.45 21.68
C PHE A 27 -38.12 22.52 21.57
N GLU A 28 -37.40 21.81 22.44
CA GLU A 28 -35.93 21.66 22.40
C GLU A 28 -35.50 20.38 21.65
N LYS A 29 -36.41 19.71 20.94
CA LYS A 29 -36.08 18.45 20.27
C LYS A 29 -35.11 18.64 19.11
N GLY A 30 -34.11 17.76 19.05
CA GLY A 30 -33.31 17.48 17.87
C GLY A 30 -33.90 16.33 17.05
N ARG A 31 -33.43 16.17 15.81
CA ARG A 31 -33.69 15.00 14.97
C ARG A 31 -32.35 14.55 14.38
N GLN A 32 -32.26 13.27 14.02
CA GLN A 32 -31.09 12.73 13.29
C GLN A 32 -30.86 13.51 11.98
N THR A 33 -29.64 13.46 11.47
CA THR A 33 -29.24 14.07 10.20
C THR A 33 -29.90 13.36 9.00
N SER A 34 -29.84 13.97 7.82
CA SER A 34 -30.35 13.34 6.59
C SER A 34 -29.30 12.49 5.87
N ASN A 35 -28.01 12.84 6.01
CA ASN A 35 -26.88 12.23 5.30
C ASN A 35 -27.20 11.97 3.81
N THR A 36 -27.74 13.00 3.15
CA THR A 36 -28.25 12.93 1.79
C THR A 36 -27.17 12.44 0.83
N ARG A 37 -27.44 11.38 0.06
CA ARG A 37 -26.49 10.80 -0.90
C ARG A 37 -26.84 11.16 -2.33
N ILE A 38 -25.89 10.96 -3.23
CA ILE A 38 -26.15 10.97 -4.66
C ILE A 38 -26.97 9.71 -5.02
N GLY A 39 -28.03 9.87 -5.79
CA GLY A 39 -28.85 8.75 -6.28
C GLY A 39 -30.30 9.14 -6.55
N SER A 40 -31.12 8.15 -6.93
CA SER A 40 -32.52 8.35 -7.31
C SER A 40 -33.30 9.16 -6.26
N LYS A 41 -34.04 10.17 -6.73
CA LYS A 41 -34.66 11.19 -5.87
C LYS A 41 -35.57 10.55 -4.81
N ARG A 42 -35.16 10.65 -3.54
CA ARG A 42 -35.93 10.18 -2.37
C ARG A 42 -35.97 11.27 -1.31
N ILE A 43 -37.16 11.81 -1.04
CA ILE A 43 -37.37 12.90 -0.08
C ILE A 43 -38.48 12.49 0.88
N HIS A 44 -38.23 12.65 2.18
CA HIS A 44 -39.21 12.41 3.23
C HIS A 44 -39.74 13.73 3.82
N LEU A 45 -41.05 13.82 3.97
CA LEU A 45 -41.70 14.95 4.62
C LEU A 45 -41.61 14.79 6.14
N VAL A 46 -41.17 15.85 6.81
CA VAL A 46 -41.06 15.88 8.27
C VAL A 46 -41.93 17.01 8.81
N ARG A 47 -42.96 16.66 9.58
CA ARG A 47 -43.77 17.64 10.32
C ARG A 47 -42.93 18.28 11.44
N THR A 48 -42.98 19.59 11.52
CA THR A 48 -42.25 20.41 12.50
C THR A 48 -43.21 21.24 13.34
N ARG A 49 -42.68 22.09 14.23
CA ARG A 49 -43.49 22.89 15.16
C ARG A 49 -44.42 23.82 14.38
N GLY A 50 -45.65 23.97 14.87
CA GLY A 50 -46.66 24.83 14.25
C GLY A 50 -47.29 24.25 12.98
N GLY A 51 -47.19 22.93 12.74
CA GLY A 51 -47.77 22.30 11.55
C GLY A 51 -46.92 22.38 10.28
N ASN A 52 -45.84 23.17 10.29
CA ASN A 52 -44.95 23.37 9.15
C ASN A 52 -44.25 22.08 8.70
N ARG A 53 -43.90 22.00 7.41
CA ARG A 53 -43.21 20.85 6.81
C ARG A 53 -41.76 21.19 6.46
N LYS A 54 -40.86 20.23 6.65
CA LYS A 54 -39.49 20.24 6.11
C LYS A 54 -39.30 19.05 5.18
N PHE A 55 -38.50 19.24 4.15
CA PHE A 55 -38.25 18.24 3.11
C PHE A 55 -36.86 17.66 3.34
N ARG A 56 -36.82 16.44 3.89
CA ARG A 56 -35.58 15.75 4.20
C ARG A 56 -35.17 14.89 3.01
N ALA A 57 -34.26 15.39 2.18
CA ALA A 57 -33.69 14.56 1.12
C ALA A 57 -32.81 13.45 1.70
N LEU A 58 -33.00 12.22 1.22
CA LEU A 58 -32.14 11.08 1.50
C LEU A 58 -31.25 10.75 0.31
N ARG A 59 -31.78 10.93 -0.91
CA ARG A 59 -31.05 10.76 -2.17
C ARG A 59 -31.49 11.83 -3.17
N LEU A 60 -30.53 12.44 -3.87
CA LEU A 60 -30.76 13.39 -4.95
C LEU A 60 -29.74 13.15 -6.07
N GLU A 61 -30.18 13.23 -7.33
CA GLU A 61 -29.31 13.01 -8.50
C GLU A 61 -29.02 14.29 -9.31
N SER A 62 -29.88 15.30 -9.17
CA SER A 62 -29.78 16.55 -9.94
C SER A 62 -30.19 17.75 -9.10
N GLY A 63 -29.68 18.91 -9.48
CA GLY A 63 -29.93 20.20 -8.84
C GLY A 63 -29.91 21.34 -9.85
N ASN A 64 -30.37 22.51 -9.44
CA ASN A 64 -30.27 23.71 -10.27
C ASN A 64 -28.98 24.47 -9.92
N PHE A 65 -28.09 24.61 -10.89
CA PHE A 65 -26.81 25.30 -10.73
C PHE A 65 -26.77 26.55 -11.59
N SER A 66 -26.16 27.61 -11.06
CA SER A 66 -26.04 28.91 -11.72
C SER A 66 -24.61 29.14 -12.21
N TRP A 67 -24.46 29.67 -13.43
CA TRP A 67 -23.20 30.20 -13.95
C TRP A 67 -23.22 31.72 -13.75
N GLY A 68 -22.37 32.21 -12.83
CA GLY A 68 -22.40 33.59 -12.34
C GLY A 68 -22.07 34.61 -13.42
N SER A 69 -20.93 34.45 -14.10
CA SER A 69 -20.48 35.36 -15.16
C SER A 69 -21.49 35.52 -16.29
N GLU A 70 -22.13 34.40 -16.69
CA GLU A 70 -23.06 34.36 -17.82
C GLU A 70 -24.52 34.67 -17.42
N GLY A 71 -24.82 34.82 -16.12
CA GLY A 71 -26.16 35.13 -15.63
C GLY A 71 -27.23 34.06 -15.91
N ILE A 72 -26.84 32.79 -16.08
CA ILE A 72 -27.77 31.69 -16.39
C ILE A 72 -27.84 30.63 -15.31
N SER A 73 -28.91 29.83 -15.30
CA SER A 73 -29.03 28.65 -14.45
C SER A 73 -29.60 27.46 -15.21
N ARG A 74 -29.06 26.27 -14.94
CA ARG A 74 -29.50 25.02 -15.57
C ARG A 74 -29.61 23.91 -14.54
N LYS A 75 -30.60 23.04 -14.76
CA LYS A 75 -30.71 21.79 -14.04
C LYS A 75 -29.66 20.82 -14.59
N THR A 76 -28.76 20.36 -13.73
CA THR A 76 -27.67 19.46 -14.11
C THR A 76 -27.58 18.29 -13.12
N ARG A 77 -26.93 17.21 -13.56
CA ARG A 77 -26.67 16.04 -12.71
C ARG A 77 -25.49 16.32 -11.79
N VAL A 78 -25.62 15.93 -10.53
CA VAL A 78 -24.51 15.93 -9.57
C VAL A 78 -23.80 14.59 -9.67
N ILE A 79 -22.51 14.62 -10.03
CA ILE A 79 -21.75 13.41 -10.34
C ILE A 79 -21.07 12.87 -9.08
N VAL A 80 -20.27 13.70 -8.41
CA VAL A 80 -19.45 13.31 -7.26
C VAL A 80 -19.22 14.51 -6.34
N VAL A 81 -19.03 14.26 -5.04
CA VAL A 81 -18.54 15.27 -4.09
C VAL A 81 -17.01 15.26 -4.14
N ALA A 82 -16.41 16.36 -4.59
CA ALA A 82 -14.96 16.47 -4.76
C ALA A 82 -14.25 16.98 -3.49
N TYR A 83 -14.88 17.91 -2.77
CA TYR A 83 -14.31 18.49 -1.56
C TYR A 83 -15.40 18.93 -0.59
N HIS A 84 -15.11 18.87 0.70
CA HIS A 84 -16.01 19.36 1.73
C HIS A 84 -15.22 20.04 2.84
N PRO A 85 -15.45 21.34 3.13
CA PRO A 85 -14.63 22.08 4.08
C PRO A 85 -14.77 21.57 5.52
N SER A 86 -15.94 21.00 5.88
CA SER A 86 -16.21 20.55 7.24
C SER A 86 -15.70 19.14 7.59
N ASN A 87 -15.74 18.16 6.66
CA ASN A 87 -15.40 16.76 6.98
C ASN A 87 -15.11 15.95 5.70
N ASN A 88 -13.96 15.27 5.67
CA ASN A 88 -13.50 14.45 4.54
C ASN A 88 -14.32 13.17 4.32
N GLU A 89 -14.93 12.61 5.36
CA GLU A 89 -15.78 11.41 5.25
C GLU A 89 -17.01 11.67 4.40
N LEU A 90 -17.50 12.91 4.41
CA LEU A 90 -18.62 13.35 3.57
C LEU A 90 -18.23 13.31 2.08
N VAL A 91 -16.96 13.52 1.76
CA VAL A 91 -16.44 13.34 0.41
C VAL A 91 -16.36 11.85 0.08
N ARG A 92 -15.68 11.05 0.93
CA ARG A 92 -15.48 9.60 0.70
C ARG A 92 -16.80 8.88 0.41
N THR A 93 -17.85 9.29 1.09
CA THR A 93 -19.15 8.63 1.01
C THR A 93 -20.11 9.34 0.04
N ASN A 94 -19.73 10.44 -0.60
CA ASN A 94 -20.58 11.27 -1.47
C ASN A 94 -21.85 11.82 -0.75
N THR A 95 -21.68 12.48 0.40
CA THR A 95 -22.77 13.18 1.10
C THR A 95 -22.95 14.60 0.56
N LEU A 96 -24.18 14.93 0.19
CA LEU A 96 -24.59 16.25 -0.27
C LEU A 96 -25.00 17.11 0.94
N THR A 97 -24.20 18.13 1.25
CA THR A 97 -24.55 19.18 2.23
C THR A 97 -24.16 20.56 1.71
N LYS A 98 -24.59 21.62 2.41
CA LYS A 98 -24.22 22.99 2.03
C LYS A 98 -22.69 23.14 2.07
N SER A 99 -22.15 23.91 1.13
CA SER A 99 -20.71 24.19 0.97
C SER A 99 -19.88 22.99 0.52
N ALA A 100 -20.50 21.86 0.18
CA ALA A 100 -19.79 20.80 -0.52
C ALA A 100 -19.48 21.26 -1.95
N VAL A 101 -18.22 21.06 -2.36
CA VAL A 101 -17.78 21.24 -3.74
C VAL A 101 -18.05 19.93 -4.47
N VAL A 102 -18.83 20.01 -5.54
CA VAL A 102 -19.26 18.88 -6.36
C VAL A 102 -18.78 19.04 -7.80
N GLN A 103 -18.62 17.93 -8.51
CA GLN A 103 -18.57 17.96 -9.97
C GLN A 103 -19.97 17.77 -10.51
N ILE A 104 -20.38 18.65 -11.42
CA ILE A 104 -21.66 18.58 -12.13
C ILE A 104 -21.44 18.39 -13.62
N ASP A 105 -22.45 17.85 -14.30
CA ASP A 105 -22.46 17.72 -15.76
C ASP A 105 -22.43 19.09 -16.44
N ALA A 106 -21.45 19.29 -17.32
CA ALA A 106 -21.25 20.55 -18.05
C ALA A 106 -22.13 20.65 -19.32
N ALA A 107 -22.72 19.55 -19.79
CA ALA A 107 -23.42 19.52 -21.09
C ALA A 107 -24.53 20.57 -21.22
N PRO A 108 -25.42 20.80 -20.22
CA PRO A 108 -26.47 21.82 -20.34
C PRO A 108 -25.93 23.26 -20.47
N PHE A 109 -24.75 23.53 -19.89
CA PHE A 109 -24.09 24.83 -20.01
C PHE A 109 -23.35 24.95 -21.36
N ARG A 110 -22.68 23.88 -21.81
CA ARG A 110 -22.03 23.84 -23.13
C ARG A 110 -23.02 24.07 -24.26
N GLN A 111 -24.15 23.36 -24.25
CA GLN A 111 -25.20 23.50 -25.26
C GLN A 111 -25.73 24.93 -25.33
N TRP A 112 -25.93 25.57 -24.17
CA TRP A 112 -26.34 26.96 -24.12
C TRP A 112 -25.26 27.88 -24.69
N TYR A 113 -23.99 27.68 -24.32
CA TYR A 113 -22.87 28.50 -24.78
C TYR A 113 -22.72 28.45 -26.30
N GLU A 114 -22.74 27.24 -26.88
CA GLU A 114 -22.64 27.04 -28.34
C GLU A 114 -23.83 27.67 -29.08
N ALA A 115 -25.04 27.58 -28.52
CA ALA A 115 -26.22 28.23 -29.10
C ALA A 115 -26.18 29.76 -28.96
N HIS A 116 -25.64 30.27 -27.85
CA HIS A 116 -25.64 31.69 -27.53
C HIS A 116 -24.56 32.49 -28.28
N TYR A 117 -23.35 31.94 -28.31
CA TYR A 117 -22.15 32.57 -28.89
C TYR A 117 -21.75 32.01 -30.26
N GLY A 118 -22.32 30.88 -30.68
CA GLY A 118 -22.00 30.25 -31.97
C GLY A 118 -20.61 29.62 -32.05
N GLN A 119 -19.86 29.61 -30.94
CA GLN A 119 -18.51 29.05 -30.83
C GLN A 119 -18.49 27.81 -29.92
N PRO A 120 -17.71 26.78 -30.23
CA PRO A 120 -17.53 25.62 -29.35
C PRO A 120 -16.74 26.00 -28.10
N ILE A 121 -17.07 25.38 -26.97
CA ILE A 121 -16.30 25.48 -25.71
C ILE A 121 -15.81 24.08 -25.29
N GLY A 122 -14.50 23.94 -25.11
CA GLY A 122 -13.87 22.71 -24.62
C GLY A 122 -13.87 21.51 -25.59
N ARG A 123 -13.66 21.72 -26.91
CA ARG A 123 -13.40 20.62 -27.85
C ARG A 123 -11.89 20.41 -28.04
N ARG A 124 -11.38 19.19 -27.81
CA ARG A 124 -9.98 18.83 -28.13
C ARG A 124 -9.75 18.95 -29.64
N ARG A 125 -8.69 19.67 -30.04
CA ARG A 125 -8.32 19.99 -31.44
C ARG A 125 -8.26 18.80 -32.40
N GLN A 126 -8.16 17.55 -31.94
CA GLN A 126 -7.96 16.37 -32.78
C GLN A 126 -9.22 15.55 -33.13
N GLN A 127 -10.39 15.86 -32.56
CA GLN A 127 -11.65 15.21 -32.99
C GLN A 127 -12.63 16.28 -33.46
N LYS A 128 -12.49 16.69 -34.73
CA LYS A 128 -13.62 17.28 -35.48
C LYS A 128 -14.60 16.14 -35.75
N SER A 129 -15.43 15.83 -34.76
CA SER A 129 -16.62 15.00 -34.98
C SER A 129 -17.45 15.63 -36.11
N GLU A 130 -17.76 14.86 -37.15
CA GLU A 130 -18.60 15.22 -38.31
C GLU A 130 -20.03 15.57 -37.87
N VAL A 131 -20.20 16.70 -37.20
CA VAL A 131 -21.52 17.30 -36.99
C VAL A 131 -21.78 18.19 -38.20
N PRO A 132 -22.87 17.98 -38.97
CA PRO A 132 -23.17 18.80 -40.13
C PRO A 132 -23.32 20.26 -39.71
N GLU A 133 -22.55 21.16 -40.34
CA GLU A 133 -22.71 22.60 -40.14
C GLU A 133 -24.10 23.01 -40.64
N GLU A 134 -25.06 23.13 -39.73
CA GLU A 134 -26.36 23.71 -40.05
C GLU A 134 -26.15 25.17 -40.52
N LYS A 135 -26.60 25.48 -41.74
CA LYS A 135 -26.52 26.83 -42.31
C LYS A 135 -27.39 27.80 -41.51
N LYS A 136 -26.78 28.58 -40.63
CA LYS A 136 -27.45 29.65 -39.86
C LYS A 136 -27.61 30.91 -40.71
N SER A 137 -28.65 31.70 -40.45
CA SER A 137 -28.88 32.97 -41.14
C SER A 137 -27.80 33.99 -40.80
N ASN A 138 -27.47 34.87 -41.76
CA ASN A 138 -26.41 35.88 -41.60
C ASN A 138 -26.66 36.83 -40.41
N SER A 139 -27.92 37.12 -40.08
CA SER A 139 -28.29 37.94 -38.92
C SER A 139 -27.91 37.27 -37.59
N VAL A 140 -28.13 35.95 -37.47
CA VAL A 140 -27.78 35.18 -36.28
C VAL A 140 -26.26 35.11 -36.11
N GLN A 141 -25.52 34.88 -37.19
CA GLN A 141 -24.06 34.85 -37.16
C GLN A 141 -23.47 36.20 -36.74
N LYS A 142 -23.97 37.31 -37.29
CA LYS A 142 -23.55 38.66 -36.90
C LYS A 142 -23.81 38.94 -35.42
N LYS A 143 -24.97 38.51 -34.90
CA LYS A 143 -25.32 38.68 -33.48
C LYS A 143 -24.46 37.82 -32.56
N GLN A 144 -24.17 36.58 -32.94
CA GLN A 144 -23.30 35.67 -32.19
C GLN A 144 -21.86 36.19 -32.15
N ALA A 145 -21.32 36.66 -33.28
CA ALA A 145 -20.00 37.25 -33.35
C ALA A 145 -19.88 38.51 -32.48
N ALA A 146 -20.88 39.40 -32.51
CA ALA A 146 -20.91 40.59 -31.67
C ALA A 146 -20.89 40.26 -30.16
N ARG A 147 -21.72 39.30 -29.73
CA ARG A 147 -21.77 38.85 -28.32
C ARG A 147 -20.47 38.18 -27.89
N PHE A 148 -19.91 37.34 -28.76
CA PHE A 148 -18.66 36.65 -28.44
C PHE A 148 -17.50 37.63 -28.27
N ALA A 149 -17.45 38.67 -29.11
CA ALA A 149 -16.45 39.73 -28.99
C ALA A 149 -16.58 40.54 -27.68
N GLU A 150 -17.82 40.75 -27.20
CA GLU A 150 -18.10 41.52 -25.99
C GLU A 150 -17.81 40.74 -24.69
N SER A 151 -18.36 39.53 -24.55
CA SER A 151 -18.33 38.77 -23.28
C SER A 151 -18.10 37.26 -23.43
N GLY A 152 -17.98 36.75 -24.66
CA GLY A 152 -17.82 35.31 -24.89
C GLY A 152 -16.45 34.74 -24.55
N LYS A 153 -15.49 35.51 -24.02
CA LYS A 153 -14.19 34.96 -23.61
C LYS A 153 -14.27 34.44 -22.18
N VAL A 154 -14.32 33.12 -22.04
CA VAL A 154 -14.35 32.44 -20.74
C VAL A 154 -12.96 32.31 -20.14
N GLU A 155 -12.85 32.34 -18.81
CA GLU A 155 -11.60 32.10 -18.10
C GLU A 155 -11.01 30.71 -18.49
N PRO A 156 -9.70 30.62 -18.80
CA PRO A 156 -9.09 29.35 -19.22
C PRO A 156 -9.26 28.20 -18.23
N ALA A 157 -9.32 28.49 -16.92
CA ALA A 157 -9.51 27.50 -15.87
C ALA A 157 -10.92 26.86 -15.90
N ILE A 158 -11.93 27.59 -16.37
CA ILE A 158 -13.29 27.11 -16.56
C ILE A 158 -13.41 26.41 -17.92
N GLU A 159 -12.84 26.98 -18.98
CA GLU A 159 -12.83 26.38 -20.32
C GLU A 159 -12.24 24.95 -20.31
N ARG A 160 -11.10 24.75 -19.63
CA ARG A 160 -10.49 23.41 -19.44
C ARG A 160 -11.41 22.42 -18.74
N GLN A 161 -12.29 22.87 -17.84
CA GLN A 161 -13.25 21.97 -17.19
C GLN A 161 -14.35 21.53 -18.16
N PHE A 162 -14.76 22.40 -19.08
CA PHE A 162 -15.68 22.03 -20.15
C PHE A 162 -15.10 20.96 -21.08
N GLU A 163 -13.78 20.88 -21.27
CA GLU A 163 -13.15 19.76 -22.01
C GLU A 163 -13.40 18.41 -21.34
N SER A 164 -13.35 18.37 -20.00
CA SER A 164 -13.58 17.15 -19.23
C SER A 164 -15.06 16.73 -19.15
N GLY A 165 -15.97 17.59 -19.61
CA GLY A 165 -17.42 17.40 -19.47
C GLY A 165 -17.96 17.59 -18.07
N ARG A 166 -17.12 18.04 -17.12
CA ARG A 166 -17.49 18.23 -15.71
C ARG A 166 -16.99 19.58 -15.23
N VAL A 167 -17.84 20.33 -14.55
CA VAL A 167 -17.47 21.62 -13.93
C VAL A 167 -17.63 21.55 -12.42
N TYR A 168 -16.74 22.22 -11.70
CA TYR A 168 -16.81 22.32 -10.24
C TYR A 168 -17.85 23.35 -9.84
N ALA A 169 -18.68 22.98 -8.87
CA ALA A 169 -19.74 23.83 -8.33
C ALA A 169 -19.85 23.66 -6.82
N VAL A 170 -20.35 24.69 -6.13
CA VAL A 170 -20.62 24.65 -4.68
C VAL A 170 -22.10 24.53 -4.42
N ILE A 171 -22.49 23.61 -3.54
CA ILE A 171 -23.87 23.51 -3.07
C ILE A 171 -24.19 24.68 -2.13
N ALA A 172 -25.07 25.58 -2.54
CA ALA A 172 -25.51 26.73 -1.73
C ALA A 172 -26.72 26.40 -0.85
N SER A 173 -27.55 25.46 -1.30
CA SER A 173 -28.77 25.01 -0.61
C SER A 173 -28.49 24.05 0.55
N ARG A 174 -29.53 23.70 1.33
CA ARG A 174 -29.46 22.74 2.45
C ARG A 174 -30.35 21.51 2.19
N PRO A 175 -29.83 20.44 1.56
CA PRO A 175 -30.62 19.29 1.13
C PRO A 175 -31.47 18.63 2.22
N GLY A 176 -30.94 18.52 3.44
CA GLY A 176 -31.67 17.95 4.59
C GLY A 176 -32.80 18.82 5.15
N GLN A 177 -32.95 20.06 4.67
CA GLN A 177 -33.99 21.01 5.11
C GLN A 177 -35.01 21.31 4.00
N SER A 178 -34.53 21.66 2.81
CA SER A 178 -35.35 22.07 1.66
C SER A 178 -35.62 20.95 0.66
N GLY A 179 -34.87 19.83 0.74
CA GLY A 179 -34.99 18.73 -0.22
C GLY A 179 -34.38 19.01 -1.59
N ARG A 180 -33.56 20.08 -1.72
CA ARG A 180 -32.92 20.49 -2.98
C ARG A 180 -31.39 20.51 -2.86
N VAL A 181 -30.71 20.35 -3.99
CA VAL A 181 -29.24 20.43 -4.10
C VAL A 181 -28.84 21.47 -5.14
N ASP A 182 -29.24 22.70 -4.88
CA ASP A 182 -28.97 23.87 -5.74
C ASP A 182 -27.67 24.57 -5.33
N GLY A 183 -27.00 25.22 -6.30
CA GLY A 183 -25.67 25.78 -6.14
C GLY A 183 -25.23 26.70 -7.28
N TYR A 184 -23.94 27.01 -7.34
CA TYR A 184 -23.33 27.84 -8.39
C TYR A 184 -21.97 27.27 -8.83
N ILE A 185 -21.58 27.52 -10.08
CA ILE A 185 -20.29 27.13 -10.66
C ILE A 185 -19.18 27.97 -10.02
N LEU A 186 -18.05 27.34 -9.72
CA LEU A 186 -16.88 28.02 -9.18
C LEU A 186 -16.12 28.77 -10.28
N GLU A 187 -15.79 30.04 -10.00
CA GLU A 187 -15.09 30.95 -10.92
C GLU A 187 -13.96 31.71 -10.20
N GLY A 188 -12.98 32.22 -10.95
CA GLY A 188 -11.95 33.14 -10.44
C GLY A 188 -11.18 32.64 -9.22
N GLU A 189 -11.00 33.51 -8.21
CA GLU A 189 -10.22 33.20 -7.01
C GLU A 189 -10.80 32.05 -6.19
N GLU A 190 -12.14 31.92 -6.15
CA GLU A 190 -12.81 30.83 -5.42
C GLU A 190 -12.53 29.48 -6.09
N LEU A 191 -12.57 29.45 -7.43
CA LEU A 191 -12.16 28.27 -8.20
C LEU A 191 -10.69 27.94 -7.95
N ALA A 192 -9.80 28.93 -8.02
CA ALA A 192 -8.37 28.73 -7.79
C ALA A 192 -8.09 28.20 -6.37
N PHE A 193 -8.78 28.74 -5.36
CA PHE A 193 -8.70 28.28 -3.97
C PHE A 193 -9.10 26.82 -3.84
N TYR A 194 -10.28 26.42 -4.34
CA TYR A 194 -10.74 25.04 -4.21
C TYR A 194 -9.97 24.08 -5.10
N GLN A 195 -9.52 24.48 -6.29
CA GLN A 195 -8.61 23.67 -7.10
C GLN A 195 -7.31 23.42 -6.34
N LYS A 196 -6.73 24.43 -5.69
CA LYS A 196 -5.55 24.26 -4.83
C LYS A 196 -5.83 23.38 -3.63
N ALA A 197 -7.00 23.49 -2.99
CA ALA A 197 -7.39 22.67 -1.85
C ALA A 197 -7.63 21.21 -2.22
N ILE A 198 -8.28 20.95 -3.36
CA ILE A 198 -8.48 19.62 -3.94
C ILE A 198 -7.13 19.01 -4.30
N ARG A 199 -6.30 19.74 -5.07
CA ARG A 199 -4.94 19.30 -5.42
C ARG A 199 -4.08 19.06 -4.18
N LYS A 200 -4.15 19.90 -3.14
CA LYS A 200 -3.43 19.70 -1.87
C LYS A 200 -3.92 18.45 -1.13
N ARG A 201 -5.20 18.11 -1.24
CA ARG A 201 -5.75 16.89 -0.67
C ARG A 201 -5.37 15.65 -1.48
N GLU A 202 -5.34 15.75 -2.80
CA GLU A 202 -4.77 14.74 -3.70
C GLU A 202 -3.25 14.58 -3.46
N ARG A 203 -2.54 15.67 -3.14
CA ARG A 203 -1.14 15.68 -2.69
C ARG A 203 -0.96 15.22 -1.23
N LYS A 204 -2.01 15.24 -0.40
CA LYS A 204 -2.01 14.50 0.88
C LYS A 204 -2.24 13.01 0.69
N LYS A 205 -2.62 12.58 -0.52
CA LYS A 205 -2.59 11.20 -0.99
C LYS A 205 -1.25 10.81 -1.66
N MET A 206 -0.32 11.77 -1.89
CA MET A 206 1.08 11.55 -2.33
C MET A 206 1.96 12.81 -2.13
N PRO A 207 3.19 12.71 -1.59
CA PRO A 207 3.60 12.34 -0.23
C PRO A 207 3.89 13.62 0.60
N ALA A 208 4.44 13.46 1.81
CA ALA A 208 5.16 14.54 2.48
C ALA A 208 6.29 15.11 1.58
N SER A 209 7.00 16.17 1.97
CA SER A 209 8.26 16.48 1.27
C SER A 209 9.05 15.18 1.15
N THR A 210 9.40 14.71 -0.03
CA THR A 210 10.16 13.47 -0.17
C THR A 210 11.63 13.77 -0.26
N THR A 211 12.45 12.81 0.13
CA THR A 211 13.88 12.82 -0.14
C THR A 211 14.24 11.56 -0.89
N LYS A 212 15.12 11.71 -1.87
CA LYS A 212 15.75 10.58 -2.53
C LYS A 212 16.54 9.82 -1.47
N THR A 213 16.20 8.56 -1.29
CA THR A 213 16.82 7.64 -0.33
C THR A 213 17.32 6.44 -1.10
N ARG A 214 18.59 6.09 -0.90
CA ARG A 214 19.23 4.93 -1.50
C ARG A 214 19.10 3.72 -0.61
N LEU A 215 18.59 2.63 -1.15
CA LEU A 215 18.43 1.35 -0.47
C LEU A 215 19.35 0.30 -1.10
N CYS A 216 20.13 -0.41 -0.30
CA CYS A 216 20.85 -1.62 -0.72
C CYS A 216 20.05 -2.85 -0.27
N LEU A 217 19.71 -3.75 -1.18
CA LEU A 217 18.81 -4.87 -0.95
C LEU A 217 19.56 -6.19 -1.09
N LEU A 218 19.40 -7.04 -0.08
CA LEU A 218 19.99 -8.37 0.04
C LEU A 218 18.94 -9.36 0.55
N SER A 219 19.16 -10.62 0.26
CA SER A 219 18.44 -11.77 0.83
C SER A 219 19.26 -13.04 0.59
N ASP A 220 18.95 -14.11 1.32
CA ASP A 220 19.47 -15.46 1.04
C ASP A 220 21.00 -15.46 0.95
N THR A 221 21.63 -14.82 1.93
CA THR A 221 23.10 -14.77 2.02
C THR A 221 23.64 -16.09 2.51
N HIS A 222 22.90 -16.81 3.36
CA HIS A 222 23.28 -18.14 3.81
C HIS A 222 24.73 -18.21 4.29
N THR A 223 25.15 -17.32 5.20
CA THR A 223 26.52 -17.24 5.71
C THR A 223 27.59 -16.96 4.62
N THR A 224 27.19 -16.68 3.38
CA THR A 224 28.11 -16.40 2.28
C THR A 224 28.54 -14.95 2.37
N LEU A 225 29.84 -14.74 2.50
CA LEU A 225 30.43 -13.40 2.58
C LEU A 225 30.78 -12.89 1.17
N PRO A 226 30.70 -11.57 0.93
CA PRO A 226 31.18 -10.99 -0.31
C PRO A 226 32.65 -11.32 -0.54
N VAL A 227 33.04 -11.63 -1.77
CA VAL A 227 34.44 -11.96 -2.05
C VAL A 227 35.32 -10.70 -2.00
N SER A 228 36.64 -10.93 -1.98
CA SER A 228 37.64 -9.84 -1.95
C SER A 228 37.43 -8.82 -3.07
N PRO A 229 37.67 -7.51 -2.82
CA PRO A 229 37.61 -6.47 -3.86
C PRO A 229 38.49 -6.78 -5.08
N ALA A 230 39.56 -7.57 -4.90
CA ALA A 230 40.51 -7.94 -5.95
C ALA A 230 39.93 -8.93 -6.98
N ASN A 231 38.92 -9.73 -6.63
CA ASN A 231 38.25 -10.61 -7.58
C ASN A 231 37.39 -9.74 -8.50
N ASN A 232 37.76 -9.49 -9.75
CA ASN A 232 37.05 -8.56 -10.63
C ASN A 232 35.99 -9.22 -11.53
N THR A 233 35.61 -10.48 -11.27
CA THR A 233 34.63 -11.23 -12.07
C THR A 233 33.35 -11.57 -11.31
N ASN A 234 33.38 -11.62 -9.99
CA ASN A 234 32.19 -11.83 -9.16
C ASN A 234 31.45 -10.49 -8.91
N LEU A 235 30.11 -10.49 -8.84
CA LEU A 235 29.31 -9.28 -8.57
C LEU A 235 29.13 -9.00 -7.06
N TYR A 236 29.14 -10.03 -6.23
CA TYR A 236 28.97 -9.95 -4.77
C TYR A 236 30.32 -9.79 -4.06
N ARG A 237 30.74 -8.53 -3.87
CA ARG A 237 32.11 -8.20 -3.42
C ARG A 237 32.16 -7.09 -2.39
N HIS A 238 33.21 -7.10 -1.58
CA HIS A 238 33.53 -5.98 -0.71
C HIS A 238 34.08 -4.77 -1.49
N PRO A 239 33.86 -3.53 -0.99
CA PRO A 239 32.77 -3.20 -0.08
C PRO A 239 31.42 -3.29 -0.80
N LEU A 240 30.36 -3.60 -0.03
CA LEU A 240 28.98 -3.50 -0.52
C LEU A 240 28.67 -2.08 -1.00
N PRO A 241 27.70 -1.90 -1.90
CA PRO A 241 27.30 -0.56 -2.37
C PRO A 241 26.90 0.37 -1.22
N GLN A 242 27.31 1.63 -1.32
CA GLN A 242 26.90 2.67 -0.38
C GLN A 242 25.40 2.95 -0.49
N ALA A 243 24.72 3.00 0.65
CA ALA A 243 23.29 3.28 0.73
C ALA A 243 22.96 4.06 2.02
N ASP A 244 21.77 4.64 2.09
CA ASP A 244 21.26 5.21 3.34
C ASP A 244 20.73 4.07 4.24
N ILE A 245 20.08 3.09 3.62
CA ILE A 245 19.47 1.93 4.28
C ILE A 245 19.91 0.65 3.57
N LEU A 246 20.22 -0.41 4.32
CA LEU A 246 20.32 -1.77 3.83
C LEU A 246 19.11 -2.57 4.30
N LEU A 247 18.49 -3.36 3.42
CA LEU A 247 17.42 -4.30 3.75
C LEU A 247 17.89 -5.73 3.51
N HIS A 248 17.70 -6.62 4.48
CA HIS A 248 17.94 -8.06 4.33
C HIS A 248 16.63 -8.83 4.49
N ALA A 249 16.19 -9.53 3.44
CA ALA A 249 14.89 -10.20 3.37
C ALA A 249 14.90 -11.67 3.81
N GLY A 250 15.61 -11.98 4.89
CA GLY A 250 15.68 -13.33 5.45
C GLY A 250 16.79 -14.21 4.86
N ASP A 251 16.98 -15.36 5.50
CA ASP A 251 18.04 -16.34 5.21
C ASP A 251 19.44 -15.75 5.31
N LEU A 252 19.72 -15.17 6.49
CA LEU A 252 21.06 -14.71 6.84
C LEU A 252 22.03 -15.89 6.94
N THR A 253 21.57 -17.02 7.49
CA THR A 253 22.42 -18.17 7.82
C THR A 253 22.09 -19.41 6.98
N LYS A 254 22.99 -20.41 6.96
CA LYS A 254 22.69 -21.70 6.32
C LYS A 254 21.85 -22.59 7.20
N VAL A 255 22.18 -22.63 8.48
CA VAL A 255 21.56 -23.53 9.45
C VAL A 255 21.41 -22.89 10.82
N SER A 256 21.56 -21.57 10.96
CA SER A 256 21.32 -20.83 12.19
C SER A 256 22.27 -21.16 13.35
N ARG A 257 23.56 -21.43 13.05
CA ARG A 257 24.58 -21.55 14.10
C ARG A 257 24.95 -20.18 14.67
N LEU A 258 25.37 -20.13 15.94
CA LEU A 258 25.74 -18.88 16.60
C LEU A 258 26.86 -18.13 15.86
N GLU A 259 27.87 -18.85 15.37
CA GLU A 259 28.99 -18.27 14.62
C GLU A 259 28.58 -17.77 13.23
N GLU A 260 27.53 -18.35 12.62
CA GLU A 260 26.96 -17.83 11.38
C GLU A 260 26.30 -16.48 11.61
N HIS A 261 25.47 -16.36 12.66
CA HIS A 261 24.87 -15.09 13.03
C HIS A 261 25.92 -14.02 13.35
N LYS A 262 26.97 -14.35 14.11
CA LYS A 262 28.08 -13.42 14.39
C LYS A 262 28.76 -12.96 13.10
N SER A 263 29.03 -13.88 12.18
CA SER A 263 29.66 -13.57 10.88
C SER A 263 28.79 -12.62 10.05
N MET A 264 27.48 -12.86 10.02
CA MET A 264 26.54 -12.03 9.28
C MET A 264 26.28 -10.67 9.94
N ILE A 265 26.23 -10.60 11.26
CA ILE A 265 26.19 -9.34 12.01
C ILE A 265 27.45 -8.51 11.71
N ASN A 266 28.63 -9.13 11.66
CA ASN A 266 29.87 -8.44 11.29
C ASN A 266 29.84 -7.92 9.85
N LEU A 267 29.31 -8.71 8.91
CA LEU A 267 29.10 -8.25 7.53
C LEU A 267 28.18 -7.02 7.49
N LEU A 268 27.01 -7.11 8.14
CA LEU A 268 26.03 -6.03 8.20
C LEU A 268 26.62 -4.78 8.87
N ALA A 269 27.39 -4.94 9.95
CA ALA A 269 28.05 -3.84 10.64
C ALA A 269 29.08 -3.15 9.73
N SER A 270 29.80 -3.91 8.91
CA SER A 270 30.77 -3.39 7.94
C SER A 270 30.14 -2.70 6.73
N ALA A 271 28.83 -2.91 6.47
CA ALA A 271 28.16 -2.37 5.30
C ALA A 271 28.05 -0.84 5.38
N PRO A 272 28.35 -0.10 4.28
CA PRO A 272 28.30 1.35 4.24
C PRO A 272 26.86 1.88 4.12
N ALA A 273 26.06 1.63 5.15
CA ALA A 273 24.71 2.13 5.33
C ALA A 273 24.49 2.59 6.77
N GLU A 274 23.66 3.62 6.97
CA GLU A 274 23.34 4.12 8.30
C GLU A 274 22.44 3.15 9.06
N LEU A 275 21.42 2.63 8.39
CA LEU A 275 20.47 1.67 8.96
C LEU A 275 20.51 0.35 8.19
N LYS A 276 20.42 -0.77 8.91
CA LYS A 276 20.35 -2.12 8.34
C LYS A 276 19.13 -2.83 8.93
N LEU A 277 18.05 -2.94 8.17
CA LEU A 277 16.83 -3.60 8.61
C LEU A 277 16.86 -5.06 8.17
N VAL A 278 16.69 -5.97 9.12
CA VAL A 278 16.81 -7.40 8.86
C VAL A 278 15.59 -8.16 9.38
N ILE A 279 15.07 -9.06 8.57
CA ILE A 279 14.11 -10.10 8.99
C ILE A 279 14.81 -11.46 8.90
N PRO A 280 14.37 -12.48 9.67
CA PRO A 280 14.84 -13.84 9.48
C PRO A 280 14.15 -14.50 8.28
N GLY A 281 14.73 -15.60 7.79
CA GLY A 281 14.09 -16.50 6.84
C GLY A 281 13.99 -17.93 7.38
N ASN A 282 13.58 -18.88 6.54
CA ASN A 282 13.34 -20.26 6.98
C ASN A 282 14.62 -20.99 7.41
N HIS A 283 15.80 -20.55 6.97
CA HIS A 283 17.10 -21.09 7.39
C HIS A 283 17.60 -20.56 8.73
N ASP A 284 17.06 -19.42 9.19
CA ASP A 284 17.40 -18.81 10.48
C ASP A 284 16.60 -19.48 11.62
N ILE A 285 16.69 -20.81 11.69
CA ILE A 285 15.84 -21.69 12.50
C ILE A 285 15.87 -21.40 14.00
N THR A 286 16.94 -20.81 14.55
CA THR A 286 17.00 -20.45 15.98
C THR A 286 16.25 -19.15 16.28
N LEU A 287 15.85 -18.39 15.27
CA LEU A 287 15.03 -17.18 15.42
C LEU A 287 13.53 -17.49 15.41
N ASP A 288 13.13 -18.73 15.10
CA ASP A 288 11.80 -19.31 15.33
C ASP A 288 11.87 -20.26 16.53
N GLU A 289 11.73 -19.70 17.74
CA GLU A 289 11.90 -20.42 19.01
C GLU A 289 10.95 -21.62 19.13
N GLU A 290 9.68 -21.45 18.72
CA GLU A 290 8.67 -22.51 18.78
C GLU A 290 9.05 -23.67 17.86
N TYR A 291 9.41 -23.38 16.60
CA TYR A 291 9.88 -24.40 15.67
C TYR A 291 11.17 -25.08 16.16
N TYR A 292 12.13 -24.32 16.70
CA TYR A 292 13.42 -24.85 17.12
C TYR A 292 13.28 -25.88 18.24
N HIS A 293 12.51 -25.54 19.28
CA HIS A 293 12.24 -26.46 20.38
C HIS A 293 11.42 -27.66 19.94
N ARG A 294 10.47 -27.48 19.02
CA ARG A 294 9.62 -28.57 18.52
C ARG A 294 10.41 -29.58 17.67
N ILE A 295 11.14 -29.13 16.66
CA ILE A 295 11.86 -30.00 15.71
C ILE A 295 13.17 -29.45 15.17
N GLY A 296 13.40 -28.13 15.19
CA GLY A 296 14.57 -27.51 14.55
C GLY A 296 15.91 -27.97 15.14
N HIS A 297 15.98 -28.20 16.46
CA HIS A 297 17.20 -28.69 17.13
C HIS A 297 17.69 -30.05 16.61
N TYR A 298 16.81 -30.90 16.06
CA TYR A 298 17.22 -32.17 15.45
C TYR A 298 18.11 -31.97 14.21
N ARG A 299 17.95 -30.85 13.50
CA ARG A 299 18.82 -30.47 12.38
C ARG A 299 20.24 -30.19 12.85
N HIS A 300 20.41 -29.62 14.05
CA HIS A 300 21.73 -29.39 14.64
C HIS A 300 22.38 -30.65 15.19
N ARG A 301 21.58 -31.56 15.77
CA ARG A 301 22.08 -32.80 16.40
C ARG A 301 22.50 -33.86 15.40
N TYR A 302 21.74 -34.03 14.32
CA TYR A 302 21.83 -35.22 13.47
C TYR A 302 22.16 -34.92 12.00
N ARG A 303 22.51 -33.67 11.65
CA ARG A 303 22.93 -33.32 10.28
C ARG A 303 24.21 -32.51 10.24
N SER A 304 25.03 -32.82 9.24
CA SER A 304 26.22 -32.07 8.85
C SER A 304 26.00 -31.16 7.64
N GLY A 305 24.84 -31.23 6.95
CA GLY A 305 24.54 -30.45 5.73
C GLY A 305 23.11 -29.88 5.65
N HIS A 306 22.93 -28.86 4.81
CA HIS A 306 21.71 -28.04 4.68
C HIS A 306 20.65 -28.50 3.66
N THR A 307 20.87 -29.56 2.86
CA THR A 307 20.04 -29.90 1.68
C THR A 307 18.98 -31.01 1.87
N GLY A 308 18.64 -31.40 3.10
CA GLY A 308 17.74 -32.55 3.33
C GLY A 308 16.25 -32.18 3.49
N ALA A 309 15.35 -32.96 2.87
CA ALA A 309 13.92 -32.68 2.68
C ALA A 309 13.01 -32.52 3.93
N SER A 310 13.42 -32.96 5.12
CA SER A 310 12.62 -32.86 6.38
C SER A 310 13.53 -32.66 7.61
N ALA A 311 13.02 -32.18 8.75
CA ALA A 311 13.80 -32.02 9.98
C ALA A 311 14.20 -33.35 10.63
N THR A 312 13.47 -34.43 10.36
CA THR A 312 13.61 -35.73 11.03
C THR A 312 14.24 -36.82 10.18
N ALA A 313 14.57 -36.57 8.91
CA ALA A 313 15.02 -37.63 7.99
C ALA A 313 16.34 -38.34 8.39
N GLY A 314 17.08 -37.84 9.40
CA GLY A 314 18.22 -38.52 9.99
C GLY A 314 17.88 -39.37 11.24
N ARG A 315 16.71 -39.15 11.85
CA ARG A 315 16.21 -39.90 13.02
C ARG A 315 15.47 -41.18 12.61
N GLU A 316 14.73 -41.13 11.49
CA GLU A 316 13.95 -42.28 10.99
C GLU A 316 14.84 -43.45 10.53
N ALA A 317 16.06 -43.16 10.05
CA ALA A 317 17.05 -44.19 9.74
C ALA A 317 17.49 -45.05 10.95
N PHE A 318 17.22 -44.60 12.18
CA PHE A 318 17.60 -45.29 13.43
C PHE A 318 16.41 -45.83 14.23
N LEU A 319 15.18 -45.64 13.76
CA LEU A 319 13.96 -46.17 14.39
C LEU A 319 13.53 -47.52 13.80
N HIS A 320 14.46 -48.30 13.22
CA HIS A 320 14.18 -49.69 12.89
C HIS A 320 13.88 -50.47 14.19
N ASP A 321 12.73 -51.12 14.18
CA ASP A 321 12.18 -51.92 15.27
C ASP A 321 13.20 -52.97 15.79
N PRO A 322 13.59 -52.96 17.08
CA PRO A 322 14.53 -53.94 17.63
C PRO A 322 13.98 -55.38 17.66
N SER A 323 12.74 -55.62 17.23
CA SER A 323 12.15 -56.96 17.16
C SER A 323 12.39 -57.73 15.86
N VAL A 324 13.09 -57.14 14.88
CA VAL A 324 13.47 -57.83 13.63
C VAL A 324 14.98 -58.07 13.61
N SER A 325 15.40 -59.23 14.11
CA SER A 325 16.80 -59.68 14.06
C SER A 325 17.17 -60.17 12.66
N ASN A 326 18.09 -59.47 11.98
CA ASN A 326 18.93 -60.08 10.95
C ASN A 326 20.31 -60.36 11.58
N ASP A 327 20.82 -61.57 11.35
CA ASP A 327 21.98 -62.19 12.03
C ASP A 327 23.37 -61.53 11.78
N ASP A 328 23.45 -60.29 11.28
CA ASP A 328 24.73 -59.64 10.91
C ASP A 328 24.91 -58.21 11.48
N ASP A 329 24.12 -57.77 12.46
CA ASP A 329 24.27 -56.42 13.04
C ASP A 329 25.35 -56.36 14.12
N LYS A 330 26.51 -55.80 13.76
CA LYS A 330 27.41 -55.20 14.75
C LYS A 330 26.70 -54.01 15.39
N PRO A 331 26.79 -53.83 16.72
CA PRO A 331 26.25 -52.64 17.37
C PRO A 331 26.95 -51.41 16.78
N VAL A 332 26.18 -50.58 16.08
CA VAL A 332 26.61 -49.23 15.68
C VAL A 332 26.50 -48.36 16.92
N ASP A 333 27.61 -47.79 17.37
CA ASP A 333 27.62 -46.85 18.49
C ASP A 333 26.58 -45.72 18.23
N PRO A 334 25.81 -45.28 19.24
CA PRO A 334 24.87 -44.19 19.05
C PRO A 334 25.62 -42.96 18.50
N PRO A 335 25.11 -42.30 17.45
CA PRO A 335 25.79 -41.15 16.88
C PRO A 335 25.97 -40.08 17.96
N GLN A 336 27.21 -39.61 18.11
CA GLN A 336 27.56 -38.57 19.06
C GLN A 336 26.68 -37.34 18.80
N GLU A 337 25.82 -36.96 19.76
CA GLU A 337 24.87 -35.86 19.55
C GLU A 337 25.64 -34.56 19.28
N GLY A 338 25.43 -33.96 18.10
CA GLY A 338 26.04 -32.68 17.75
C GLY A 338 25.57 -31.54 18.68
N PRO A 339 26.36 -30.47 18.83
CA PRO A 339 26.00 -29.34 19.68
C PRO A 339 24.70 -28.68 19.20
N VAL A 340 23.90 -28.19 20.15
CA VAL A 340 22.68 -27.40 19.88
C VAL A 340 22.90 -25.95 20.34
N GLU A 341 22.23 -25.02 19.66
CA GLU A 341 22.19 -23.61 20.04
C GLU A 341 21.03 -23.32 21.00
N ASP A 342 21.14 -22.21 21.70
CA ASP A 342 20.06 -21.61 22.51
C ASP A 342 19.42 -20.44 21.72
N PRO A 343 18.14 -20.55 21.30
CA PRO A 343 17.40 -19.48 20.62
C PRO A 343 17.47 -18.13 21.33
N ALA A 344 17.42 -18.10 22.67
CA ALA A 344 17.45 -16.88 23.44
C ALA A 344 18.80 -16.16 23.33
N VAL A 345 19.90 -16.92 23.34
CA VAL A 345 21.26 -16.40 23.15
C VAL A 345 21.42 -15.83 21.74
N VAL A 346 20.93 -16.53 20.72
CA VAL A 346 21.00 -16.04 19.33
C VAL A 346 20.15 -14.78 19.14
N LYS A 347 18.91 -14.77 19.63
CA LYS A 347 18.03 -13.60 19.54
C LYS A 347 18.64 -12.40 20.26
N ALA A 348 19.29 -12.62 21.40
CA ALA A 348 19.95 -11.57 22.17
C ALA A 348 21.03 -10.84 21.37
N LEU A 349 21.75 -11.52 20.46
CA LEU A 349 22.75 -10.89 19.59
C LEU A 349 22.17 -9.70 18.80
N TYR A 350 20.95 -9.82 18.29
CA TYR A 350 20.31 -8.78 17.49
C TYR A 350 19.74 -7.63 18.32
N THR A 351 19.63 -7.83 19.64
CA THR A 351 19.17 -6.80 20.59
C THR A 351 20.32 -6.13 21.34
N ASP A 352 21.54 -6.63 21.15
CA ASP A 352 22.75 -6.11 21.77
C ASP A 352 22.99 -4.63 21.41
N GLU A 353 23.52 -3.86 22.36
CA GLU A 353 23.73 -2.43 22.20
C GLU A 353 24.78 -2.12 21.13
N THR A 354 25.81 -2.97 20.95
CA THR A 354 26.83 -2.79 19.92
C THR A 354 26.26 -3.01 18.52
N VAL A 355 25.36 -3.98 18.36
CA VAL A 355 24.66 -4.28 17.10
C VAL A 355 23.70 -3.15 16.73
N ARG A 356 22.97 -2.61 17.71
CA ARG A 356 22.13 -1.42 17.51
C ARG A 356 22.95 -0.17 17.19
N ALA A 357 24.08 0.02 17.85
CA ALA A 357 25.00 1.14 17.58
C ALA A 357 25.60 1.06 16.16
N ALA A 358 25.74 -0.15 15.60
CA ALA A 358 26.12 -0.37 14.20
C ALA A 358 24.97 -0.12 13.20
N GLY A 359 23.79 0.30 13.69
CA GLY A 359 22.61 0.61 12.88
C GLY A 359 21.79 -0.60 12.48
N ILE A 360 22.06 -1.79 13.04
CA ILE A 360 21.34 -3.02 12.72
C ILE A 360 20.07 -3.10 13.55
N VAL A 361 18.94 -3.31 12.89
CA VAL A 361 17.60 -3.40 13.48
C VAL A 361 16.94 -4.68 12.99
N TYR A 362 16.75 -5.60 13.92
CA TYR A 362 15.95 -6.80 13.68
C TYR A 362 14.46 -6.47 13.76
N LEU A 363 13.70 -6.86 12.75
CA LEU A 363 12.26 -6.61 12.65
C LEU A 363 11.47 -7.89 12.91
N GLU A 364 10.64 -7.86 13.94
CA GLU A 364 9.60 -8.89 14.16
C GLU A 364 8.49 -8.78 13.11
N GLU A 365 7.62 -9.79 13.01
CA GLU A 365 6.44 -9.72 12.15
C GLU A 365 5.56 -8.50 12.49
N GLY A 366 5.16 -7.74 11.46
CA GLY A 366 4.21 -6.64 11.58
C GLY A 366 4.68 -5.33 10.96
N THR A 367 4.02 -4.23 11.34
CA THR A 367 4.25 -2.91 10.75
C THR A 367 5.13 -2.05 11.64
N HIS A 368 6.24 -1.58 11.07
CA HIS A 368 7.27 -0.79 11.73
C HIS A 368 7.40 0.58 11.08
N ARG A 369 7.61 1.61 11.90
CA ARG A 369 7.86 2.97 11.42
C ARG A 369 9.33 3.30 11.60
N ILE A 370 10.02 3.56 10.50
CA ILE A 370 11.46 3.76 10.46
C ILE A 370 11.75 5.22 10.15
N ARG A 371 12.74 5.79 10.84
CA ARG A 371 13.28 7.13 10.56
C ARG A 371 14.76 7.00 10.23
N VAL A 372 15.17 7.59 9.12
CA VAL A 372 16.58 7.75 8.73
C VAL A 372 17.08 9.08 9.30
N PRO A 373 18.03 9.06 10.26
CA PRO A 373 18.50 10.29 10.88
C PRO A 373 19.17 11.26 9.89
N SER A 374 20.03 10.77 8.98
CA SER A 374 20.78 11.62 8.05
C SER A 374 19.89 12.38 7.06
N THR A 375 18.91 11.70 6.45
CA THR A 375 18.04 12.27 5.40
C THR A 375 16.73 12.83 5.93
N GLY A 376 16.35 12.48 7.16
CA GLY A 376 15.05 12.81 7.75
C GLY A 376 13.88 12.00 7.18
N ALA A 377 14.13 11.07 6.24
CA ALA A 377 13.10 10.18 5.71
C ALA A 377 12.44 9.40 6.85
N THR A 378 11.12 9.32 6.84
CA THR A 378 10.33 8.54 7.80
C THR A 378 9.24 7.77 7.05
N PHE A 379 9.36 6.45 7.02
CA PHE A 379 8.54 5.56 6.20
C PHE A 379 8.05 4.37 7.02
N THR A 380 7.10 3.63 6.45
CA THR A 380 6.47 2.46 7.07
C THR A 380 6.90 1.19 6.33
N VAL A 381 7.40 0.22 7.09
CA VAL A 381 7.79 -1.10 6.59
C VAL A 381 6.86 -2.16 7.18
N TYR A 382 6.24 -2.98 6.35
CA TYR A 382 5.67 -4.24 6.81
C TYR A 382 6.74 -5.33 6.71
N ALA A 383 6.98 -6.06 7.80
CA ALA A 383 7.98 -7.12 7.89
C ALA A 383 7.31 -8.46 8.19
N SER A 384 7.69 -9.54 7.50
CA SER A 384 7.25 -10.89 7.89
C SER A 384 8.20 -11.98 7.39
N PRO A 385 8.65 -12.91 8.25
CA PRO A 385 9.47 -14.04 7.84
C PRO A 385 8.65 -15.21 7.28
N TRP A 386 7.33 -15.18 7.45
CA TRP A 386 6.46 -16.32 7.17
C TRP A 386 6.30 -16.56 5.67
N THR A 387 6.42 -17.83 5.27
CA THR A 387 6.25 -18.28 3.87
C THR A 387 5.44 -19.59 3.84
N PRO A 388 4.71 -19.89 2.74
CA PRO A 388 4.09 -21.20 2.57
C PRO A 388 5.11 -22.34 2.75
N GLU A 389 4.67 -23.44 3.35
CA GLU A 389 5.56 -24.51 3.78
C GLU A 389 6.47 -25.05 2.68
N PHE A 390 7.76 -25.15 3.03
CA PHE A 390 8.80 -25.78 2.25
C PHE A 390 9.63 -26.70 3.16
N CYS A 391 9.64 -28.01 2.90
CA CYS A 391 10.53 -29.00 3.53
C CYS A 391 10.63 -28.97 5.08
N GLN A 392 9.55 -28.60 5.78
CA GLN A 392 9.50 -28.49 7.25
C GLN A 392 10.63 -27.61 7.83
N TRP A 393 10.78 -26.40 7.33
CA TRP A 393 11.70 -25.38 7.88
C TRP A 393 10.97 -24.38 8.78
N ALA A 394 11.73 -23.45 9.39
CA ALA A 394 11.18 -22.42 10.26
C ALA A 394 10.26 -21.45 9.49
N PHE A 395 9.40 -20.74 10.20
CA PHE A 395 8.49 -19.73 9.64
C PHE A 395 7.60 -20.25 8.50
N ALA A 396 7.28 -21.54 8.52
CA ALA A 396 6.43 -22.20 7.53
C ALA A 396 4.96 -22.26 7.99
N TYR A 397 4.03 -22.04 7.07
CA TYR A 397 2.61 -22.32 7.27
C TYR A 397 2.00 -23.08 6.10
N GLU A 398 0.95 -23.86 6.37
CA GLU A 398 0.30 -24.68 5.35
C GLU A 398 -0.48 -23.79 4.34
N ARG A 399 -0.24 -24.03 3.04
CA ARG A 399 -0.90 -23.26 1.96
C ARG A 399 -2.41 -23.44 2.03
N GLY A 400 -3.13 -22.32 2.09
CA GLY A 400 -4.60 -22.29 2.16
C GLY A 400 -5.19 -22.47 3.56
N ALA A 401 -4.40 -22.92 4.54
CA ALA A 401 -4.81 -23.04 5.94
C ALA A 401 -4.78 -21.68 6.66
N GLU A 402 -3.72 -20.89 6.44
CA GLU A 402 -3.45 -19.64 7.15
C GLU A 402 -3.27 -18.45 6.20
N ASP A 403 -4.26 -17.54 6.14
CA ASP A 403 -4.08 -16.23 5.48
C ASP A 403 -3.46 -15.26 6.50
N ARG A 404 -2.13 -15.17 6.50
CA ARG A 404 -1.35 -14.34 7.44
C ARG A 404 -1.30 -12.86 7.07
N PHE A 405 -1.61 -12.52 5.81
CA PHE A 405 -1.35 -11.19 5.26
C PHE A 405 -2.61 -10.33 5.10
N ASN A 406 -3.80 -10.92 5.11
CA ASN A 406 -5.05 -10.18 4.91
C ASN A 406 -5.93 -10.13 6.17
N PRO A 407 -6.69 -9.03 6.36
CA PRO A 407 -7.69 -8.98 7.41
C PRO A 407 -8.79 -10.02 7.16
N PRO A 408 -9.47 -10.50 8.22
CA PRO A 408 -10.50 -11.53 8.10
C PRO A 408 -11.60 -11.08 7.13
N SER A 409 -11.77 -11.85 6.04
CA SER A 409 -12.75 -11.54 5.01
C SER A 409 -14.14 -12.04 5.40
N PRO A 410 -15.21 -11.22 5.29
CA PRO A 410 -16.59 -11.69 5.47
C PRO A 410 -17.06 -12.64 4.35
N ARG A 411 -16.22 -12.93 3.34
CA ARG A 411 -16.56 -13.70 2.14
C ARG A 411 -16.09 -15.16 2.11
N ARG A 412 -15.32 -15.66 3.08
CA ARG A 412 -15.18 -17.13 3.24
C ARG A 412 -16.53 -17.64 3.77
N LYS A 413 -17.50 -17.80 2.87
CA LYS A 413 -18.78 -18.44 3.16
C LYS A 413 -18.47 -19.79 3.77
N LEU A 414 -19.19 -20.10 4.85
CA LEU A 414 -19.39 -21.42 5.46
C LEU A 414 -19.96 -22.48 4.47
N SER A 415 -19.63 -22.44 3.18
CA SER A 415 -20.17 -23.41 2.22
C SER A 415 -19.42 -24.75 2.17
N GLU A 416 -18.37 -24.92 2.97
CA GLU A 416 -17.67 -26.21 3.15
C GLU A 416 -17.34 -26.49 4.63
N ALA A 417 -18.13 -25.95 5.55
CA ALA A 417 -18.00 -26.31 6.96
C ALA A 417 -18.61 -27.71 7.16
N GLN A 418 -17.79 -28.75 6.96
CA GLN A 418 -18.06 -30.05 7.55
C GLN A 418 -18.16 -29.90 9.08
N PRO A 419 -19.02 -30.68 9.76
CA PRO A 419 -19.10 -30.65 11.22
C PRO A 419 -17.73 -31.06 11.79
N GLY A 420 -17.01 -30.11 12.41
CA GLY A 420 -15.64 -30.31 12.91
C GLY A 420 -14.58 -29.35 12.37
N ALA A 421 -14.94 -28.42 11.47
CA ALA A 421 -13.99 -27.44 10.92
C ALA A 421 -13.36 -26.56 12.02
N LYS A 422 -12.01 -26.54 12.06
CA LYS A 422 -11.21 -25.68 12.95
C LYS A 422 -11.60 -24.20 12.75
N ALA A 423 -11.50 -23.40 13.82
CA ALA A 423 -11.74 -21.96 13.75
C ALA A 423 -10.90 -21.33 12.62
N ALA A 424 -11.50 -20.43 11.84
CA ALA A 424 -10.80 -19.75 10.76
C ALA A 424 -9.61 -18.95 11.31
N PHE A 425 -8.42 -19.22 10.78
CA PHE A 425 -7.20 -18.49 11.13
C PHE A 425 -7.39 -16.98 10.92
N SER A 426 -6.94 -16.17 11.87
CA SER A 426 -6.97 -14.71 11.80
C SER A 426 -5.55 -14.18 11.84
N ALA A 427 -5.14 -13.47 10.79
CA ALA A 427 -3.85 -12.80 10.74
C ALA A 427 -3.61 -11.94 11.99
N PRO A 428 -2.53 -12.18 12.76
CA PRO A 428 -2.20 -11.35 13.92
C PRO A 428 -1.75 -9.94 13.49
N HIS A 429 -1.05 -9.87 12.37
CA HIS A 429 -0.49 -8.63 11.81
C HIS A 429 -0.77 -8.56 10.30
N PRO A 430 -2.00 -8.28 9.86
CA PRO A 430 -2.27 -8.16 8.43
C PRO A 430 -1.56 -6.95 7.81
N VAL A 431 -1.19 -7.05 6.52
CA VAL A 431 -0.60 -5.93 5.78
C VAL A 431 -1.59 -4.75 5.74
N PRO A 432 -1.18 -3.51 6.04
CA PRO A 432 -2.06 -2.33 5.94
C PRO A 432 -2.58 -2.07 4.51
N ASP A 433 -3.75 -1.43 4.40
CA ASP A 433 -4.28 -0.96 3.11
C ASP A 433 -3.44 0.21 2.58
N PHE A 434 -3.45 0.43 1.26
CA PHE A 434 -2.93 1.68 0.70
C PHE A 434 -3.64 2.91 1.31
N PRO A 435 -2.92 3.97 1.73
CA PRO A 435 -1.49 4.23 1.55
C PRO A 435 -0.62 4.00 2.79
N ASP A 436 -1.02 3.10 3.70
CA ASP A 436 -0.47 3.04 5.06
C ASP A 436 0.83 2.21 5.18
N VAL A 437 1.39 1.72 4.07
CA VAL A 437 2.69 1.03 4.02
C VAL A 437 3.50 1.47 2.80
N ASP A 438 4.76 1.83 3.01
CA ASP A 438 5.66 2.31 1.94
C ASP A 438 6.49 1.15 1.37
N ILE A 439 6.99 0.26 2.24
CA ILE A 439 7.82 -0.88 1.87
C ILE A 439 7.25 -2.16 2.49
N VAL A 440 7.20 -3.24 1.71
CA VAL A 440 6.94 -4.59 2.21
C VAL A 440 8.26 -5.37 2.15
N LEU A 441 8.65 -5.98 3.27
CA LEU A 441 9.83 -6.81 3.41
C LEU A 441 9.37 -8.19 3.89
N THR A 442 9.40 -9.18 3.02
CA THR A 442 9.01 -10.55 3.37
C THR A 442 10.11 -11.51 3.02
N HIS A 443 10.17 -12.67 3.66
CA HIS A 443 11.13 -13.68 3.26
C HIS A 443 10.75 -14.31 1.91
N GLY A 444 9.55 -14.89 1.82
CA GLY A 444 9.04 -15.48 0.57
C GLY A 444 8.49 -14.46 -0.43
N PRO A 445 8.47 -14.81 -1.74
CA PRO A 445 7.90 -13.97 -2.79
C PRO A 445 6.36 -14.02 -2.81
N PRO A 446 5.70 -12.96 -3.31
CA PRO A 446 4.29 -13.04 -3.68
C PRO A 446 4.12 -13.92 -4.92
N TYR A 447 2.98 -14.64 -5.00
CA TYR A 447 2.72 -15.56 -6.11
C TYR A 447 2.74 -14.85 -7.47
N GLY A 448 3.43 -15.45 -8.42
CA GLY A 448 3.52 -15.00 -9.81
C GLY A 448 4.54 -13.88 -10.07
N VAL A 449 5.29 -13.43 -9.07
CA VAL A 449 6.31 -12.37 -9.23
C VAL A 449 7.66 -12.87 -8.74
N LEU A 450 8.59 -13.09 -9.67
CA LEU A 450 9.97 -13.53 -9.38
C LEU A 450 10.03 -14.77 -8.46
N ASP A 451 9.09 -15.70 -8.66
CA ASP A 451 8.81 -16.83 -7.77
C ASP A 451 8.89 -18.20 -8.47
N ARG A 452 9.54 -18.25 -9.63
CA ARG A 452 9.64 -19.48 -10.44
C ARG A 452 10.89 -20.27 -10.09
N VAL A 453 10.69 -21.56 -9.80
CA VAL A 453 11.77 -22.51 -9.49
C VAL A 453 12.25 -23.26 -10.72
N VAL A 454 13.49 -23.77 -10.69
CA VAL A 454 14.05 -24.67 -11.71
C VAL A 454 14.46 -26.03 -11.13
N PRO A 455 14.32 -27.13 -11.88
CA PRO A 455 13.63 -27.27 -13.16
C PRO A 455 12.10 -27.31 -12.96
N GLY A 456 11.34 -26.71 -13.88
CA GLY A 456 9.87 -26.80 -13.90
C GLY A 456 9.15 -25.48 -14.17
N GLY A 457 9.75 -24.35 -13.80
CA GLY A 457 9.20 -23.01 -14.08
C GLY A 457 7.87 -22.73 -13.36
N PHE A 458 7.54 -23.51 -12.34
CA PHE A 458 6.33 -23.35 -11.54
C PHE A 458 6.48 -22.16 -10.60
N SER A 459 5.45 -21.33 -10.52
CA SER A 459 5.33 -20.26 -9.51
C SER A 459 4.97 -20.88 -8.16
N VAL A 460 5.80 -20.64 -7.14
CA VAL A 460 5.63 -21.20 -5.79
C VAL A 460 5.38 -20.14 -4.72
N GLY A 461 5.31 -18.86 -5.09
CA GLY A 461 5.08 -17.76 -4.17
C GLY A 461 3.72 -17.80 -3.48
N CYS A 462 3.46 -16.85 -2.59
CA CYS A 462 2.24 -16.81 -1.79
C CYS A 462 1.12 -15.99 -2.44
N GLU A 463 -0.04 -16.61 -2.67
CA GLU A 463 -1.22 -15.96 -3.25
C GLU A 463 -1.84 -14.94 -2.28
N ASP A 464 -1.83 -15.26 -0.99
CA ASP A 464 -2.35 -14.39 0.07
C ASP A 464 -1.52 -13.12 0.21
N LEU A 465 -0.19 -13.27 0.09
CA LEU A 465 0.74 -12.15 0.05
C LEU A 465 0.52 -11.28 -1.19
N PHE A 466 0.37 -11.88 -2.38
CA PHE A 466 0.06 -11.12 -3.59
C PHE A 466 -1.24 -10.30 -3.44
N ARG A 467 -2.30 -10.89 -2.91
CA ARG A 467 -3.58 -10.20 -2.62
C ARG A 467 -3.40 -9.06 -1.62
N ALA A 468 -2.58 -9.26 -0.60
CA ALA A 468 -2.29 -8.24 0.40
C ALA A 468 -1.52 -7.07 -0.21
N VAL A 469 -0.52 -7.35 -1.05
CA VAL A 469 0.28 -6.34 -1.74
C VAL A 469 -0.53 -5.58 -2.80
N GLU A 470 -1.46 -6.22 -3.52
CA GLU A 470 -2.40 -5.56 -4.45
C GLU A 470 -3.28 -4.51 -3.74
N ARG A 471 -3.64 -4.80 -2.48
CA ARG A 471 -4.41 -3.91 -1.60
C ARG A 471 -3.55 -2.80 -0.98
N ALA A 472 -2.33 -3.14 -0.57
CA ALA A 472 -1.39 -2.28 0.12
C ALA A 472 -0.68 -1.28 -0.81
N ARG A 473 -0.39 -1.70 -2.05
CA ARG A 473 0.31 -0.96 -3.10
C ARG A 473 1.57 -0.19 -2.62
N PRO A 474 2.53 -0.89 -1.99
CA PRO A 474 3.77 -0.28 -1.52
C PRO A 474 4.61 0.25 -2.69
N LEU A 475 5.56 1.15 -2.40
CA LEU A 475 6.57 1.58 -3.36
C LEU A 475 7.50 0.41 -3.73
N LEU A 476 7.90 -0.35 -2.74
CA LEU A 476 8.89 -1.41 -2.84
C LEU A 476 8.42 -2.66 -2.11
N HIS A 477 8.57 -3.83 -2.73
CA HIS A 477 8.46 -5.12 -2.06
C HIS A 477 9.77 -5.88 -2.27
N VAL A 478 10.49 -6.14 -1.16
CA VAL A 478 11.76 -6.87 -1.16
C VAL A 478 11.54 -8.25 -0.53
N PHE A 479 12.08 -9.27 -1.19
CA PHE A 479 11.98 -10.66 -0.77
C PHE A 479 13.12 -11.51 -1.34
N GLY A 480 13.10 -12.81 -1.04
CA GLY A 480 14.09 -13.79 -1.44
C GLY A 480 13.50 -15.19 -1.58
N HIS A 481 14.12 -16.17 -0.91
CA HIS A 481 13.70 -17.57 -0.76
C HIS A 481 13.76 -18.43 -2.04
N ILE A 482 13.45 -17.83 -3.19
CA ILE A 482 13.54 -18.48 -4.49
C ILE A 482 14.75 -17.93 -5.23
N HIS A 483 15.88 -18.63 -5.13
CA HIS A 483 17.19 -18.12 -5.57
C HIS A 483 17.24 -17.84 -7.08
N GLU A 484 16.55 -18.67 -7.86
CA GLU A 484 16.42 -18.54 -9.32
C GLU A 484 15.61 -17.32 -9.73
N GLY A 485 14.81 -16.79 -8.81
CA GLY A 485 13.98 -15.62 -9.01
C GLY A 485 14.74 -14.31 -8.93
N TYR A 486 16.05 -14.29 -8.64
CA TYR A 486 16.84 -13.07 -8.51
C TYR A 486 16.56 -12.08 -9.66
N GLY A 487 16.19 -10.86 -9.30
CA GLY A 487 15.78 -9.86 -10.26
C GLY A 487 14.96 -8.72 -9.67
N ALA A 488 14.61 -7.76 -10.51
CA ALA A 488 13.71 -6.68 -10.14
C ALA A 488 12.67 -6.46 -11.25
N VAL A 489 11.40 -6.33 -10.86
CA VAL A 489 10.27 -6.14 -11.76
C VAL A 489 9.49 -4.92 -11.32
N ARG A 490 9.25 -4.00 -12.26
CA ARG A 490 8.28 -2.92 -12.08
C ARG A 490 6.91 -3.42 -12.49
N TYR A 491 5.94 -3.33 -11.58
CA TYR A 491 4.59 -3.83 -11.80
C TYR A 491 3.59 -2.67 -11.77
N GLU A 492 2.70 -2.59 -12.76
CA GLU A 492 1.62 -1.61 -12.82
C GLU A 492 0.29 -2.26 -12.44
N TRP A 493 -0.33 -1.82 -11.33
CA TRP A 493 -1.53 -2.42 -10.78
C TRP A 493 -2.77 -2.28 -11.67
N SER A 494 -2.85 -1.21 -12.46
CA SER A 494 -4.02 -0.90 -13.28
C SER A 494 -4.12 -1.80 -14.53
N SER A 495 -2.98 -2.07 -15.16
CA SER A 495 -2.86 -2.87 -16.37
C SER A 495 -2.45 -4.32 -16.10
N ARG A 496 -1.90 -4.60 -14.91
CA ARG A 496 -1.20 -5.84 -14.55
C ARG A 496 0.00 -6.12 -15.44
N ASN A 497 0.56 -5.07 -16.04
CA ASN A 497 1.79 -5.17 -16.82
C ASN A 497 2.99 -5.25 -15.87
N GLU A 498 3.92 -6.11 -16.23
CA GLU A 498 5.22 -6.25 -15.59
C GLU A 498 6.33 -5.86 -16.55
N SER A 499 7.37 -5.24 -16.03
CA SER A 499 8.56 -4.84 -16.80
C SER A 499 9.80 -5.20 -16.00
N MET A 500 10.54 -6.19 -16.49
CA MET A 500 11.81 -6.60 -15.89
C MET A 500 12.83 -5.46 -16.01
N ILE A 501 13.49 -5.14 -14.90
CA ILE A 501 14.55 -4.14 -14.88
C ILE A 501 15.84 -4.76 -15.41
N GLN A 502 16.39 -4.14 -16.44
CA GLN A 502 17.67 -4.55 -17.04
C GLN A 502 18.78 -3.62 -16.58
N CYS A 503 19.90 -4.19 -16.15
CA CYS A 503 21.10 -3.45 -15.76
C CYS A 503 22.22 -3.74 -16.75
N ASP A 504 23.08 -2.74 -16.97
CA ASP A 504 24.30 -2.92 -17.77
C ASP A 504 25.30 -3.78 -16.99
N GLY A 505 25.76 -4.89 -17.58
CA GLY A 505 26.58 -5.88 -16.91
C GLY A 505 27.96 -5.34 -16.50
N GLU A 506 28.60 -4.55 -17.36
CA GLU A 506 29.91 -3.95 -17.07
C GLU A 506 29.82 -2.94 -15.92
N LYS A 507 28.78 -2.10 -15.94
CA LYS A 507 28.48 -1.17 -14.85
C LYS A 507 28.17 -1.90 -13.55
N THR A 508 27.36 -2.96 -13.61
CA THR A 508 27.01 -3.77 -12.44
C THR A 508 28.25 -4.39 -11.81
N LEU A 509 29.16 -4.92 -12.63
CA LEU A 509 30.41 -5.51 -12.18
C LEU A 509 31.37 -4.47 -11.59
N ARG A 510 31.53 -3.33 -12.25
CA ARG A 510 32.39 -2.23 -11.79
C ARG A 510 31.90 -1.63 -10.47
N ASP A 511 30.60 -1.37 -10.38
CA ASP A 511 29.97 -0.67 -9.26
C ASP A 511 29.50 -1.64 -8.16
N ARG A 512 29.66 -2.96 -8.37
CA ARG A 512 29.37 -4.06 -7.42
C ARG A 512 27.90 -4.10 -6.97
N GLY A 513 26.98 -3.74 -7.87
CA GLY A 513 25.55 -3.64 -7.56
C GLY A 513 24.71 -3.43 -8.81
N ALA A 514 23.46 -3.91 -8.78
CA ALA A 514 22.46 -3.67 -9.83
C ALA A 514 21.63 -2.44 -9.48
N PHE A 515 21.75 -1.36 -10.26
CA PHE A 515 21.20 -0.04 -9.88
C PHE A 515 19.88 0.28 -10.58
N VAL A 516 18.90 0.77 -9.81
CA VAL A 516 17.62 1.27 -10.30
C VAL A 516 17.31 2.61 -9.67
N ASP A 517 17.16 3.65 -10.50
CA ASP A 517 16.69 4.95 -10.02
C ASP A 517 15.19 5.11 -10.30
N ALA A 518 14.39 4.93 -9.26
CA ALA A 518 12.94 5.04 -9.29
C ALA A 518 12.44 6.33 -8.60
N SER A 519 13.36 7.26 -8.27
CA SER A 519 13.05 8.58 -7.71
C SER A 519 12.52 9.56 -8.76
N ALA A 520 11.92 10.67 -8.32
CA ALA A 520 11.43 11.78 -9.13
C ALA A 520 12.51 12.46 -9.98
N THR A 521 13.78 12.27 -9.62
CA THR A 521 14.92 12.80 -10.39
C THR A 521 15.35 11.90 -11.55
N SER A 522 14.80 10.68 -11.64
CA SER A 522 15.08 9.75 -12.72
C SER A 522 14.26 10.06 -13.99
N GLY A 523 14.68 9.50 -15.12
CA GLY A 523 13.89 9.58 -16.37
C GLY A 523 12.59 8.77 -16.33
N THR A 524 12.43 7.88 -15.35
CA THR A 524 11.32 6.94 -15.21
C THR A 524 10.90 6.77 -13.75
N PRO A 525 10.41 7.83 -13.07
CA PRO A 525 10.05 7.79 -11.64
C PRO A 525 8.90 6.82 -11.36
N LEU A 526 8.87 6.21 -10.18
CA LEU A 526 7.79 5.29 -9.77
C LEU A 526 6.48 6.05 -9.46
N ARG A 527 5.35 5.57 -9.97
CA ARG A 527 4.02 6.14 -9.70
C ARG A 527 3.43 5.54 -8.42
N VAL A 528 3.56 6.25 -7.30
CA VAL A 528 3.05 5.81 -5.98
C VAL A 528 1.57 5.40 -6.05
N GLY A 529 1.26 4.20 -5.56
CA GLY A 529 -0.11 3.66 -5.53
C GLY A 529 -0.64 3.13 -6.87
N ASP A 530 0.08 3.35 -7.97
CA ASP A 530 -0.21 2.77 -9.29
C ASP A 530 0.84 1.72 -9.69
N GLU A 531 2.07 1.85 -9.20
CA GLU A 531 3.18 0.94 -9.46
C GLU A 531 3.87 0.52 -8.17
N THR A 532 4.40 -0.71 -8.18
CA THR A 532 5.27 -1.27 -7.14
C THR A 532 6.52 -1.82 -7.80
N LEU A 533 7.69 -1.56 -7.22
CA LEU A 533 8.92 -2.26 -7.58
C LEU A 533 9.04 -3.52 -6.73
N PHE A 534 9.04 -4.68 -7.36
CA PHE A 534 9.32 -5.97 -6.71
C PHE A 534 10.79 -6.32 -6.91
N VAL A 535 11.47 -6.74 -5.86
CA VAL A 535 12.88 -7.15 -5.93
C VAL A 535 13.06 -8.45 -5.18
N ASN A 536 13.44 -9.49 -5.93
CA ASN A 536 14.02 -10.70 -5.36
C ASN A 536 15.53 -10.44 -5.20
N ALA A 537 15.97 -10.32 -3.95
CA ALA A 537 17.32 -9.89 -3.59
C ALA A 537 18.26 -11.05 -3.23
N SER A 538 17.93 -12.29 -3.61
CA SER A 538 18.76 -13.48 -3.35
C SER A 538 20.16 -13.30 -3.92
N VAL A 539 21.17 -13.16 -3.05
CA VAL A 539 22.57 -13.08 -3.51
C VAL A 539 23.15 -14.44 -3.90
N CYS A 540 22.63 -15.51 -3.28
CA CYS A 540 23.01 -16.87 -3.58
C CYS A 540 22.20 -17.44 -4.75
N THR A 541 22.81 -18.38 -5.45
CA THR A 541 22.15 -19.31 -6.38
C THR A 541 21.60 -20.52 -5.64
N VAL A 542 20.90 -21.42 -6.34
CA VAL A 542 20.41 -22.70 -5.79
C VAL A 542 21.54 -23.56 -5.21
N ASP A 543 22.76 -23.40 -5.74
CA ASP A 543 23.96 -24.09 -5.26
C ASP A 543 24.67 -23.37 -4.10
N TYR A 544 24.02 -22.34 -3.52
CA TYR A 544 24.53 -21.52 -2.42
C TYR A 544 25.81 -20.74 -2.76
N GLU A 545 26.00 -20.39 -4.03
CA GLU A 545 27.10 -19.56 -4.47
C GLU A 545 26.70 -18.08 -4.49
N GLY A 546 27.41 -17.24 -3.73
CA GLY A 546 27.20 -15.78 -3.71
C GLY A 546 27.77 -15.11 -4.95
N VAL A 547 26.97 -15.04 -6.02
CA VAL A 547 27.39 -14.49 -7.32
C VAL A 547 26.48 -13.38 -7.83
N ASN A 548 25.26 -13.26 -7.30
CA ASN A 548 24.32 -12.22 -7.71
C ASN A 548 24.69 -10.88 -7.07
N ALA A 549 24.52 -9.79 -7.82
CA ALA A 549 24.80 -8.45 -7.31
C ALA A 549 23.77 -8.06 -6.24
N PRO A 550 24.15 -7.28 -5.22
CA PRO A 550 23.17 -6.55 -4.41
C PRO A 550 22.35 -5.60 -5.30
N TRP A 551 21.04 -5.52 -5.08
CA TRP A 551 20.23 -4.49 -5.73
C TRP A 551 20.39 -3.16 -5.00
N VAL A 552 20.50 -2.07 -5.76
CA VAL A 552 20.60 -0.70 -5.22
C VAL A 552 19.50 0.13 -5.84
N VAL A 553 18.55 0.55 -5.01
CA VAL A 553 17.34 1.25 -5.46
C VAL A 553 17.31 2.64 -4.87
N ASP A 554 17.21 3.66 -5.73
CA ASP A 554 16.90 5.02 -5.29
C ASP A 554 15.38 5.26 -5.36
N LEU A 555 14.77 5.62 -4.23
CA LEU A 555 13.34 5.93 -4.11
C LEU A 555 13.11 7.26 -3.41
N ASP A 556 11.98 7.89 -3.68
CA ASP A 556 11.51 9.02 -2.90
C ASP A 556 10.72 8.54 -1.69
N LEU A 557 11.36 8.61 -0.50
CA LEU A 557 10.69 8.31 0.76
C LEU A 557 10.17 9.59 1.43
N PRO A 558 9.03 9.53 2.13
CA PRO A 558 8.44 10.69 2.77
C PRO A 558 9.34 11.22 3.90
N ILE A 559 9.53 12.53 3.98
CA ILE A 559 10.13 13.26 5.12
C ILE A 559 8.99 13.80 5.97
N LEU A 560 9.01 13.55 7.26
CA LEU A 560 8.15 14.30 8.17
C LEU A 560 8.75 15.70 8.34
N VAL A 561 8.09 16.69 7.72
CA VAL A 561 8.38 18.12 7.93
C VAL A 561 7.78 18.58 9.25
#